data_AF-A0A916ZK93-F1
#
_entry.id   AF-A0A916ZK93-F1
#
_cell.length_a   1.000
_cell.length_b   1.000
_cell.length_c   1.000
_cell.angle_alpha   90.00
_cell.angle_beta   90.00
_cell.angle_gamma   90.00
#
_symmetry.space_group_name_H-M   'P 1'
#
loop_
_entity.id
_entity.type
_entity.pdbx_description
1 polymer ?
#
loop_
_entity_poly.entity_id
_entity_poly.type
_entity_poly.pdbx_seq_one_letter_code
_entity_poly.pdbx_strand_id
1 'polypeptide(L)'
;MDEVDTERAQPNSESGLKPQAAPEKDRPKGGAKPPANAPDHFWLSRLYPDAHGVFQPTAAVDMNSPDVLVSFDTNALLLPYQMNTGDLAGLAGVYSKIAREDRLFLPEQVPREFIKHRDTKLADMVKALEDQISRLQGLSVPVSPLFLEGFADGDELLRAERSYKEAVKEYSGRLKGLAKHMRAWRGTDPIMTLYASIFGAERMVGPGVSEKEVVELLEYGIRHKVPPGYKDASKGDQGVGDVLIWLSLLNLGETHKKDLVFVTGEEKADWFVRSGGRRLYPRPELVDEYRRRSGGRSLRLSSLQELLEEMEAPQELVADVGAAEATANSVIQGASSGPYINISGGTAYVTIPASTTTFYGGASSRPAGRETFDYSTHDGQMRLEREGLLFTLAFSKGSNTAIHVVKRSGTRRIARVKNYASGEAISIESLDTTSGHYTVHVGEGFLVENQEGAVFAARIFGIKDDTRGADRDEVSFDYVINPPGTSIVMP
;
A
#
# COMPACT_ATOMS: atom_id res chain seq x y z
N MET A 1 -28.87 -88.38 46.64
CA MET A 1 -27.88 -88.83 47.61
C MET A 1 -26.53 -88.33 47.13
N ASP A 2 -25.96 -87.22 47.59
CA ASP A 2 -26.28 -86.21 48.62
C ASP A 2 -25.59 -84.90 48.14
N GLU A 3 -26.31 -83.79 47.99
CA GLU A 3 -26.44 -82.63 48.91
C GLU A 3 -25.16 -81.77 49.10
N VAL A 4 -25.13 -80.53 48.56
CA VAL A 4 -25.34 -79.20 49.23
C VAL A 4 -23.98 -78.60 49.68
N ASP A 5 -23.49 -77.44 49.21
CA ASP A 5 -23.87 -76.06 49.62
C ASP A 5 -23.29 -75.04 48.59
N THR A 6 -24.06 -74.21 47.88
CA THR A 6 -24.51 -72.84 48.19
C THR A 6 -23.44 -71.80 48.59
N GLU A 7 -23.09 -70.88 47.68
CA GLU A 7 -23.10 -69.44 48.00
C GLU A 7 -23.23 -68.55 46.75
N ARG A 8 -24.08 -67.53 46.88
CA ARG A 8 -24.51 -66.55 45.88
C ARG A 8 -23.54 -65.36 45.81
N ALA A 9 -23.37 -64.78 44.63
CA ALA A 9 -23.21 -63.33 44.48
C ALA A 9 -23.76 -62.87 43.12
N GLN A 10 -24.88 -62.14 43.13
CA GLN A 10 -25.30 -61.26 42.02
C GLN A 10 -24.81 -59.81 42.31
N PRO A 11 -25.19 -58.80 41.49
CA PRO A 11 -24.28 -57.97 40.71
C PRO A 11 -23.91 -56.66 41.44
N ASN A 12 -22.67 -56.20 41.31
CA ASN A 12 -22.30 -54.90 41.87
C ASN A 12 -22.83 -53.74 41.00
N SER A 13 -23.67 -52.95 41.64
CA SER A 13 -24.17 -51.63 41.27
C SER A 13 -23.11 -50.53 41.40
N GLU A 14 -23.23 -49.55 40.50
CA GLU A 14 -22.97 -48.11 40.65
C GLU A 14 -21.61 -47.62 41.19
N SER A 15 -20.91 -46.80 40.39
CA SER A 15 -20.83 -45.35 40.69
C SER A 15 -20.04 -44.62 39.60
N GLY A 16 -20.53 -43.43 39.26
CA GLY A 16 -20.01 -42.59 38.19
C GLY A 16 -18.60 -42.06 38.45
N LEU A 17 -17.79 -42.07 37.39
CA LEU A 17 -16.53 -41.34 37.33
C LEU A 17 -16.68 -40.19 36.34
N LYS A 18 -16.66 -38.98 36.90
CA LYS A 18 -16.43 -37.71 36.19
C LYS A 18 -15.20 -37.84 35.28
N PRO A 19 -15.16 -37.19 34.10
CA PRO A 19 -13.97 -37.18 33.28
C PRO A 19 -12.84 -36.45 34.03
N GLN A 20 -11.80 -37.22 34.38
CA GLN A 20 -10.54 -36.68 34.87
C GLN A 20 -9.86 -35.88 33.75
N ALA A 21 -9.39 -34.69 34.09
CA ALA A 21 -8.56 -33.86 33.24
C ALA A 21 -7.38 -34.70 32.71
N ALA A 22 -7.18 -34.65 31.40
CA ALA A 22 -6.05 -35.30 30.75
C ALA A 22 -4.72 -34.77 31.33
N PRO A 23 -3.70 -35.64 31.51
CA PRO A 23 -2.44 -35.22 32.09
C PRO A 23 -1.67 -34.34 31.10
N GLU A 24 -1.24 -33.19 31.60
CA GLU A 24 -0.26 -32.30 31.00
C GLU A 24 1.04 -33.09 30.72
N LYS A 25 1.21 -33.57 29.49
CA LYS A 25 2.43 -34.26 29.04
C LYS A 25 3.14 -33.44 27.98
N ASP A 26 4.38 -33.09 28.32
CA ASP A 26 5.50 -32.73 27.47
C ASP A 26 5.37 -31.47 26.59
N ARG A 27 5.35 -30.31 27.26
CA ARG A 27 6.07 -29.15 26.69
C ARG A 27 7.56 -29.42 26.83
N PRO A 28 8.38 -29.34 25.77
CA PRO A 28 9.82 -29.37 25.94
C PRO A 28 10.21 -28.17 26.80
N LYS A 29 10.79 -28.44 27.98
CA LYS A 29 11.42 -27.39 28.80
C LYS A 29 12.50 -26.76 27.94
N GLY A 30 12.26 -25.54 27.48
CA GLY A 30 13.15 -24.78 26.61
C GLY A 30 14.57 -24.76 27.18
N GLY A 31 15.55 -25.09 26.35
CA GLY A 31 16.96 -24.90 26.69
C GLY A 31 17.21 -23.44 27.10
N ALA A 32 18.14 -23.24 28.04
CA ALA A 32 18.44 -21.93 28.61
C ALA A 32 18.58 -20.83 27.53
N LYS A 33 17.85 -19.72 27.71
CA LYS A 33 17.92 -18.54 26.83
C LYS A 33 19.39 -18.07 26.81
N PRO A 34 20.05 -18.00 25.64
CA PRO A 34 21.42 -17.49 25.58
C PRO A 34 21.42 -16.03 26.04
N PRO A 35 22.46 -15.59 26.77
CA PRO A 35 22.52 -14.21 27.27
C PRO A 35 22.36 -13.22 26.10
N ALA A 36 21.76 -12.06 26.37
CA ALA A 36 21.33 -11.07 25.37
C ALA A 36 22.46 -10.65 24.38
N ASN A 37 23.72 -10.79 24.79
CA ASN A 37 24.91 -10.41 24.00
C ASN A 37 25.72 -11.58 23.44
N ALA A 38 25.34 -12.85 23.67
CA ALA A 38 26.05 -14.01 23.12
C ALA A 38 25.34 -14.60 21.89
N PRO A 39 26.06 -14.98 20.82
CA PRO A 39 25.45 -15.53 19.62
C PRO A 39 24.55 -16.74 19.93
N ASP A 40 23.30 -16.68 19.45
CA ASP A 40 22.37 -17.81 19.55
C ASP A 40 22.63 -18.79 18.42
N HIS A 41 23.48 -19.79 18.65
CA HIS A 41 23.83 -20.77 17.62
C HIS A 41 22.68 -21.72 17.23
N PHE A 42 21.60 -21.78 18.03
CA PHE A 42 20.50 -22.73 17.85
C PHE A 42 19.18 -22.07 17.44
N TRP A 43 19.22 -20.82 16.98
CA TRP A 43 18.02 -20.06 16.64
C TRP A 43 17.14 -20.77 15.60
N LEU A 44 17.74 -21.38 14.55
CA LEU A 44 17.00 -22.15 13.54
C LEU A 44 16.26 -23.35 14.13
N SER A 45 16.89 -24.08 15.07
CA SER A 45 16.27 -25.23 15.73
C SER A 45 15.11 -24.82 16.65
N ARG A 46 15.14 -23.58 17.19
CA ARG A 46 14.02 -23.04 17.98
C ARG A 46 12.88 -22.54 17.09
N LEU A 47 13.22 -21.96 15.95
CA LEU A 47 12.26 -21.48 14.97
C LEU A 47 11.51 -22.63 14.28
N TYR A 48 12.24 -23.69 13.92
CA TYR A 48 11.73 -24.91 13.28
C TYR A 48 12.00 -26.13 14.16
N PRO A 49 11.24 -26.31 15.27
CA PRO A 49 11.47 -27.41 16.21
C PRO A 49 11.11 -28.78 15.60
N ASP A 50 10.21 -28.83 14.62
CA ASP A 50 9.88 -30.03 13.84
C ASP A 50 10.50 -29.94 12.43
N ALA A 51 11.72 -30.46 12.29
CA ALA A 51 12.44 -30.44 11.02
C ALA A 51 11.77 -31.26 9.91
N HIS A 52 11.04 -32.34 10.24
CA HIS A 52 10.36 -33.16 9.25
C HIS A 52 9.10 -32.45 8.72
N GLY A 53 8.37 -31.78 9.61
CA GLY A 53 7.22 -30.97 9.27
C GLY A 53 7.53 -29.93 8.19
N VAL A 54 8.71 -29.30 8.20
CA VAL A 54 9.08 -28.25 7.22
C VAL A 54 8.94 -28.70 5.76
N PHE A 55 9.08 -30.00 5.46
CA PHE A 55 8.92 -30.53 4.10
C PHE A 55 7.46 -30.80 3.68
N GLN A 56 6.51 -30.75 4.62
CA GLN A 56 5.11 -30.99 4.29
C GLN A 56 4.54 -29.80 3.50
N PRO A 57 3.85 -30.06 2.38
CA PRO A 57 3.26 -29.01 1.57
C PRO A 57 2.14 -28.30 2.34
N THR A 58 1.99 -27.00 2.13
CA THR A 58 0.84 -26.24 2.61
C THR A 58 -0.34 -26.49 1.68
N ALA A 59 -1.47 -26.91 2.23
CA ALA A 59 -2.68 -27.07 1.43
C ALA A 59 -3.19 -25.69 0.98
N ALA A 60 -3.76 -25.63 -0.22
CA ALA A 60 -4.46 -24.42 -0.66
C ALA A 60 -5.69 -24.20 0.23
N VAL A 61 -5.85 -22.99 0.74
CA VAL A 61 -7.00 -22.60 1.56
C VAL A 61 -8.04 -21.93 0.67
N ASP A 62 -9.17 -22.60 0.48
CA ASP A 62 -10.35 -22.03 -0.18
C ASP A 62 -11.12 -21.16 0.81
N MET A 63 -11.15 -19.86 0.53
CA MET A 63 -11.80 -18.89 1.38
C MET A 63 -13.33 -18.97 1.33
N ASN A 64 -13.94 -19.63 0.34
CA ASN A 64 -15.38 -19.87 0.32
C ASN A 64 -15.79 -21.08 1.17
N SER A 65 -14.82 -21.87 1.65
CA SER A 65 -15.11 -23.01 2.52
C SER A 65 -15.67 -22.55 3.87
N PRO A 66 -16.80 -23.11 4.33
CA PRO A 66 -17.41 -22.74 5.61
C PRO A 66 -16.55 -23.15 6.82
N ASP A 67 -15.53 -24.00 6.61
CA ASP A 67 -14.63 -24.45 7.67
C ASP A 67 -13.35 -23.59 7.79
N VAL A 68 -13.29 -22.49 7.05
CA VAL A 68 -12.15 -21.56 7.05
C VAL A 68 -12.50 -20.29 7.82
N LEU A 69 -11.65 -19.93 8.77
CA LEU A 69 -11.75 -18.70 9.54
C LEU A 69 -11.19 -17.52 8.74
N VAL A 70 -11.74 -16.34 8.96
CA VAL A 70 -11.28 -15.10 8.33
C VAL A 70 -10.97 -14.08 9.41
N SER A 71 -9.79 -13.47 9.31
CA SER A 71 -9.36 -12.41 10.20
C SER A 71 -8.76 -11.24 9.44
N PHE A 72 -8.89 -10.04 9.98
CA PHE A 72 -8.52 -8.81 9.28
C PHE A 72 -7.39 -8.07 9.99
N ASP A 73 -6.54 -7.44 9.20
CA ASP A 73 -5.52 -6.50 9.63
C ASP A 73 -6.08 -5.07 9.77
N THR A 74 -5.39 -4.23 10.54
CA THR A 74 -5.71 -2.80 10.71
C THR A 74 -5.75 -2.07 9.37
N ASN A 75 -4.78 -2.35 8.49
CA ASN A 75 -4.70 -1.68 7.18
C ASN A 75 -5.93 -2.01 6.32
N ALA A 76 -6.40 -3.26 6.34
CA ALA A 76 -7.60 -3.66 5.62
C ALA A 76 -8.85 -2.90 6.12
N LEU A 77 -8.93 -2.65 7.44
CA LEU A 77 -10.03 -1.88 8.01
C LEU A 77 -9.95 -0.37 7.74
N LEU A 78 -8.77 0.17 7.43
CA LEU A 78 -8.56 1.59 7.11
C LEU A 78 -8.78 1.91 5.62
N LEU A 79 -8.71 0.93 4.72
CA LEU A 79 -8.91 1.11 3.28
C LEU A 79 -10.21 1.83 2.90
N PRO A 80 -11.36 1.61 3.56
CA PRO A 80 -12.61 2.27 3.18
C PRO A 80 -12.57 3.80 3.28
N TYR A 81 -11.66 4.38 4.08
CA TYR A 81 -11.44 5.83 4.12
C TYR A 81 -10.73 6.38 2.87
N GLN A 82 -10.19 5.51 2.02
CA GLN A 82 -9.42 5.85 0.83
C GLN A 82 -10.13 5.48 -0.48
N MET A 83 -11.33 4.89 -0.40
CA MET A 83 -12.13 4.53 -1.57
C MET A 83 -12.83 5.76 -2.18
N ASN A 84 -13.01 5.77 -3.50
CA ASN A 84 -13.59 6.90 -4.23
C ASN A 84 -15.12 6.79 -4.42
N THR A 85 -15.65 5.60 -4.68
CA THR A 85 -17.09 5.40 -4.95
C THR A 85 -17.91 5.19 -3.68
N GLY A 86 -17.29 4.69 -2.61
CA GLY A 86 -17.91 4.56 -1.30
C GLY A 86 -18.99 3.48 -1.20
N ASP A 87 -18.86 2.34 -1.90
CA ASP A 87 -19.76 1.19 -1.72
C ASP A 87 -19.54 0.46 -0.38
N LEU A 88 -19.80 1.19 0.72
CA LEU A 88 -19.79 0.66 2.07
C LEU A 88 -20.88 -0.40 2.27
N ALA A 89 -21.96 -0.36 1.48
CA ALA A 89 -23.04 -1.33 1.58
C ALA A 89 -22.61 -2.71 1.05
N GLY A 90 -21.92 -2.75 -0.09
CA GLY A 90 -21.32 -3.98 -0.62
C GLY A 90 -20.29 -4.56 0.35
N LEU A 91 -19.40 -3.72 0.89
CA LEU A 91 -18.43 -4.14 1.91
C LEU A 91 -19.12 -4.70 3.16
N ALA A 92 -20.16 -4.01 3.65
CA ALA A 92 -20.97 -4.45 4.77
C ALA A 92 -21.62 -5.82 4.49
N GLY A 93 -22.10 -6.04 3.27
CA GLY A 93 -22.69 -7.30 2.84
C GLY A 93 -21.70 -8.47 2.95
N VAL A 94 -20.48 -8.29 2.46
CA VAL A 94 -19.43 -9.32 2.53
C VAL A 94 -19.05 -9.61 3.99
N TYR A 95 -18.76 -8.59 4.78
CA TYR A 95 -18.35 -8.79 6.18
C TYR A 95 -19.47 -9.41 7.02
N SER A 96 -20.71 -8.96 6.81
CA SER A 96 -21.89 -9.51 7.49
C SER A 96 -22.14 -10.97 7.12
N LYS A 97 -21.88 -11.37 5.87
CA LYS A 97 -21.98 -12.76 5.43
C LYS A 97 -21.02 -13.65 6.20
N ILE A 98 -19.73 -13.28 6.23
CA ILE A 98 -18.68 -14.04 6.96
C ILE A 98 -18.98 -14.08 8.46
N ALA A 99 -19.48 -12.97 9.02
CA ALA A 99 -19.89 -12.89 10.43
C ALA A 99 -21.05 -13.85 10.75
N ARG A 100 -22.10 -13.88 9.92
CA ARG A 100 -23.27 -14.76 10.11
C ARG A 100 -22.93 -16.25 10.00
N GLU A 101 -21.86 -16.58 9.31
CA GLU A 101 -21.34 -17.95 9.20
C GLU A 101 -20.41 -18.32 10.38
N ASP A 102 -20.22 -17.42 11.35
CA ASP A 102 -19.35 -17.59 12.52
C ASP A 102 -17.88 -17.88 12.19
N ARG A 103 -17.43 -17.29 11.07
CA ARG A 103 -16.06 -17.43 10.57
C ARG A 103 -15.20 -16.19 10.81
N LEU A 104 -15.84 -15.07 11.16
CA LEU A 104 -15.18 -13.77 11.33
C LEU A 104 -14.61 -13.60 12.74
N PHE A 105 -13.30 -13.35 12.81
CA PHE A 105 -12.59 -13.01 14.05
C PHE A 105 -11.64 -11.84 13.85
N LEU A 106 -11.39 -11.05 14.90
CA LEU A 106 -10.53 -9.88 14.84
C LEU A 106 -9.54 -9.88 16.01
N PRO A 107 -8.23 -9.71 15.78
CA PRO A 107 -7.26 -9.53 16.85
C PRO A 107 -7.59 -8.27 17.65
N GLU A 108 -7.54 -8.32 18.97
CA GLU A 108 -7.86 -7.16 19.82
C GLU A 108 -6.97 -5.93 19.54
N GLN A 109 -5.78 -6.16 19.02
CA GLN A 109 -4.85 -5.10 18.66
C GLN A 109 -5.33 -4.29 17.44
N VAL A 110 -6.04 -4.92 16.51
CA VAL A 110 -6.51 -4.28 15.27
C VAL A 110 -7.47 -3.11 15.53
N PRO A 111 -8.54 -3.22 16.33
CA PRO A 111 -9.39 -2.07 16.64
C PRO A 111 -8.65 -0.98 17.45
N ARG A 112 -7.63 -1.33 18.25
CA ARG A 112 -6.80 -0.37 18.99
C ARG A 112 -5.91 0.46 18.06
N GLU A 113 -5.35 -0.16 17.04
CA GLU A 113 -4.59 0.56 16.01
C GLU A 113 -5.50 1.32 15.06
N PHE A 114 -6.65 0.75 14.72
CA PHE A 114 -7.66 1.39 13.89
C PHE A 114 -8.06 2.74 14.46
N ILE A 115 -8.43 2.82 15.74
CA ILE A 115 -8.84 4.09 16.36
C ILE A 115 -7.70 5.11 16.38
N LYS A 116 -6.46 4.66 16.62
CA LYS A 116 -5.26 5.51 16.61
C LYS A 116 -5.01 6.15 15.24
N HIS A 117 -5.25 5.42 14.15
CA HIS A 117 -4.99 5.89 12.79
C HIS A 117 -6.20 6.56 12.11
N ARG A 118 -7.41 6.20 12.51
CA ARG A 118 -8.68 6.74 12.01
C ARG A 118 -8.73 8.26 12.10
N ASP A 119 -8.42 8.82 13.26
CA ASP A 119 -8.56 10.27 13.49
C ASP A 119 -7.61 11.06 12.59
N THR A 120 -6.40 10.55 12.35
CA THR A 120 -5.46 11.12 11.39
C THR A 120 -6.01 11.07 9.97
N LYS A 121 -6.57 9.92 9.54
CA LYS A 121 -7.18 9.80 8.20
C LYS A 121 -8.34 10.76 8.00
N LEU A 122 -9.23 10.89 8.98
CA LEU A 122 -10.33 11.85 8.91
C LEU A 122 -9.84 13.30 8.86
N ALA A 123 -8.81 13.64 9.62
CA ALA A 123 -8.20 14.97 9.58
C ALA A 123 -7.59 15.26 8.20
N ASP A 124 -6.88 14.31 7.61
CA ASP A 124 -6.29 14.43 6.27
C ASP A 124 -7.35 14.61 5.19
N MET A 125 -8.47 13.87 5.26
CA MET A 125 -9.60 14.03 4.33
C MET A 125 -10.25 15.40 4.44
N VAL A 126 -10.50 15.89 5.66
CA VAL A 126 -11.07 17.23 5.88
C VAL A 126 -10.12 18.30 5.34
N LYS A 127 -8.81 18.16 5.59
CA LYS A 127 -7.81 19.07 5.05
C LYS A 127 -7.78 19.05 3.52
N ALA A 128 -7.83 17.87 2.89
CA ALA A 128 -7.86 17.73 1.44
C ALA A 128 -9.07 18.46 0.82
N LEU A 129 -10.24 18.37 1.45
CA LEU A 129 -11.43 19.12 1.04
C LEU A 129 -11.21 20.65 1.12
N GLU A 130 -10.60 21.13 2.20
CA GLU A 130 -10.32 22.56 2.38
C GLU A 130 -9.28 23.10 1.41
N ASP A 131 -8.25 22.32 1.13
CA ASP A 131 -7.24 22.63 0.11
C ASP A 131 -7.89 22.68 -1.28
N GLN A 132 -8.80 21.75 -1.59
CA GLN A 132 -9.57 21.77 -2.85
C GLN A 132 -10.48 23.00 -2.96
N ILE A 133 -11.21 23.34 -1.90
CA ILE A 133 -12.03 24.57 -1.85
C ILE A 133 -11.17 25.80 -2.17
N SER A 134 -9.99 25.90 -1.58
CA SER A 134 -9.08 27.02 -1.79
C SER A 134 -8.58 27.09 -3.24
N ARG A 135 -8.26 25.94 -3.85
CA ARG A 135 -7.82 25.85 -5.26
C ARG A 135 -8.90 26.27 -6.24
N LEU A 136 -10.15 25.86 -6.03
CA LEU A 136 -11.28 26.19 -6.92
C LEU A 136 -11.51 27.70 -7.06
N GLN A 137 -11.28 28.45 -5.98
CA GLN A 137 -11.44 29.90 -5.96
C GLN A 137 -10.38 30.65 -6.80
N GLY A 138 -9.24 30.02 -7.10
CA GLY A 138 -8.11 30.64 -7.80
C GLY A 138 -8.05 30.39 -9.32
N LEU A 139 -8.94 29.56 -9.90
CA LEU A 139 -8.85 29.14 -11.30
C LEU A 139 -9.31 30.20 -12.33
N SER A 140 -9.95 31.29 -11.90
CA SER A 140 -10.45 32.34 -12.80
C SER A 140 -9.30 33.25 -13.21
N VAL A 141 -8.97 33.33 -14.50
CA VAL A 141 -7.99 34.29 -15.02
C VAL A 141 -8.67 35.65 -15.15
N PRO A 142 -8.19 36.72 -14.49
CA PRO A 142 -8.73 38.06 -14.69
C PRO A 142 -8.36 38.54 -16.10
N VAL A 143 -9.37 38.80 -16.94
CA VAL A 143 -9.18 39.33 -18.30
C VAL A 143 -9.30 40.85 -18.27
N SER A 144 -8.26 41.55 -18.74
CA SER A 144 -8.30 43.01 -18.86
C SER A 144 -9.30 43.44 -19.94
N PRO A 145 -10.14 44.47 -19.71
CA PRO A 145 -11.04 45.02 -20.72
C PRO A 145 -10.34 45.41 -22.03
N LEU A 146 -9.05 45.80 -21.96
CA LEU A 146 -8.26 46.16 -23.14
C LEU A 146 -8.05 44.97 -24.11
N PHE A 147 -7.99 43.73 -23.60
CA PHE A 147 -7.84 42.53 -24.45
C PHE A 147 -9.16 42.06 -25.06
N LEU A 148 -10.29 42.63 -24.61
CA LEU A 148 -11.62 42.34 -25.15
C LEU A 148 -12.00 43.31 -26.28
N GLU A 149 -11.23 44.39 -26.47
CA GLU A 149 -11.48 45.37 -27.51
C GLU A 149 -11.28 44.75 -28.91
N GLY A 150 -12.33 44.72 -29.72
CA GLY A 150 -12.31 44.09 -31.04
C GLY A 150 -12.40 42.56 -31.04
N PHE A 151 -12.51 41.92 -29.87
CA PHE A 151 -12.78 40.49 -29.76
C PHE A 151 -14.28 40.21 -29.83
N ALA A 152 -14.71 39.50 -30.88
CA ALA A 152 -16.13 39.27 -31.16
C ALA A 152 -16.88 38.57 -30.01
N ASP A 153 -16.22 37.66 -29.29
CA ASP A 153 -16.84 36.82 -28.26
C ASP A 153 -16.63 37.36 -26.82
N GLY A 154 -16.22 38.62 -26.67
CA GLY A 154 -15.87 39.19 -25.37
C GLY A 154 -17.00 39.17 -24.33
N ASP A 155 -18.23 39.50 -24.77
CA ASP A 155 -19.41 39.45 -23.90
C ASP A 155 -19.77 38.02 -23.48
N GLU A 156 -19.57 37.04 -24.36
CA GLU A 156 -19.82 35.62 -24.09
C GLU A 156 -18.81 35.08 -23.09
N LEU A 157 -17.54 35.44 -23.24
CA LEU A 157 -16.48 35.11 -22.28
C LEU A 157 -16.79 35.66 -20.88
N LEU A 158 -17.23 36.92 -20.78
CA LEU A 158 -17.61 37.52 -19.48
C LEU A 158 -18.86 36.86 -18.87
N ARG A 159 -19.80 36.37 -19.68
CA ARG A 159 -20.93 35.55 -19.19
C ARG A 159 -20.44 34.21 -18.66
N ALA A 160 -19.58 33.52 -19.41
CA ALA A 160 -19.00 32.25 -18.98
C ALA A 160 -18.21 32.38 -17.67
N GLU A 161 -17.43 33.44 -17.50
CA GLU A 161 -16.70 33.73 -16.26
C GLU A 161 -17.65 33.92 -15.06
N ARG A 162 -18.76 34.66 -15.25
CA ARG A 162 -19.78 34.82 -14.19
C ARG A 162 -20.42 33.48 -13.81
N SER A 163 -20.86 32.70 -14.80
CA SER A 163 -21.45 31.38 -14.54
C SER A 163 -20.47 30.44 -13.85
N TYR A 164 -19.19 30.47 -14.24
CA TYR A 164 -18.12 29.73 -13.57
C TYR A 164 -17.99 30.13 -12.10
N LYS A 165 -17.91 31.45 -11.79
CA LYS A 165 -17.81 31.95 -10.41
C LYS A 165 -19.00 31.55 -9.55
N GLU A 166 -20.21 31.58 -10.11
CA GLU A 166 -21.42 31.14 -9.41
C GLU A 166 -21.39 29.64 -9.11
N ALA A 167 -21.06 28.81 -10.10
CA ALA A 167 -20.94 27.36 -9.94
C ALA A 167 -19.85 26.99 -8.91
N VAL A 168 -18.69 27.63 -8.97
CA VAL A 168 -17.60 27.44 -7.99
C VAL A 168 -18.04 27.82 -6.59
N LYS A 169 -18.76 28.94 -6.44
CA LYS A 169 -19.27 29.40 -5.14
C LYS A 169 -20.26 28.40 -4.56
N GLU A 170 -21.19 27.89 -5.37
CA GLU A 170 -22.15 26.87 -4.94
C GLU A 170 -21.43 25.59 -4.51
N TYR A 171 -20.59 25.04 -5.38
CA TYR A 171 -19.87 23.79 -5.11
C TYR A 171 -18.98 23.90 -3.87
N SER A 172 -18.20 24.98 -3.77
CA SER A 172 -17.37 25.26 -2.58
C SER A 172 -18.21 25.40 -1.31
N GLY A 173 -19.42 25.97 -1.41
CA GLY A 173 -20.37 26.04 -0.30
C GLY A 173 -20.84 24.65 0.17
N ARG A 174 -21.13 23.75 -0.78
CA ARG A 174 -21.49 22.35 -0.50
C ARG A 174 -20.33 21.59 0.15
N LEU A 175 -19.11 21.73 -0.36
CA LEU A 175 -17.90 21.11 0.21
C LEU A 175 -17.62 21.61 1.64
N LYS A 176 -17.81 22.91 1.91
CA LYS A 176 -17.72 23.45 3.29
C LYS A 176 -18.76 22.83 4.22
N GLY A 177 -19.98 22.61 3.70
CA GLY A 177 -21.03 21.89 4.41
C GLY A 177 -20.63 20.45 4.76
N LEU A 178 -20.05 19.74 3.81
CA LEU A 178 -19.52 18.37 4.02
C LEU A 178 -18.40 18.36 5.06
N ALA A 179 -17.41 19.24 4.94
CA ALA A 179 -16.32 19.34 5.92
C ALA A 179 -16.85 19.62 7.33
N LYS A 180 -17.87 20.48 7.47
CA LYS A 180 -18.56 20.72 8.75
C LYS A 180 -19.28 19.47 9.27
N HIS A 181 -19.93 18.71 8.39
CA HIS A 181 -20.58 17.45 8.74
C HIS A 181 -19.57 16.41 9.24
N MET A 182 -18.45 16.23 8.53
CA MET A 182 -17.38 15.30 8.92
C MET A 182 -16.76 15.66 10.28
N ARG A 183 -16.52 16.94 10.53
CA ARG A 183 -16.05 17.43 11.84
C ARG A 183 -17.02 17.16 12.99
N ALA A 184 -18.30 16.98 12.69
CA ALA A 184 -19.31 16.66 13.69
C ALA A 184 -19.34 15.16 14.04
N TRP A 185 -18.62 14.29 13.33
CA TRP A 185 -18.45 12.88 13.68
C TRP A 185 -17.60 12.76 14.95
N ARG A 186 -18.25 12.87 16.12
CA ARG A 186 -17.63 12.74 17.46
C ARG A 186 -17.31 11.28 17.79
N GLY A 187 -16.53 10.61 16.94
CA GLY A 187 -16.19 9.20 17.07
C GLY A 187 -17.19 8.23 16.42
N THR A 188 -18.21 8.73 15.72
CA THR A 188 -19.27 7.92 15.08
C THR A 188 -19.43 8.28 13.61
N ASP A 189 -18.42 7.93 12.80
CA ASP A 189 -18.52 8.04 11.34
C ASP A 189 -19.22 6.79 10.75
N PRO A 190 -19.56 6.79 9.45
CA PRO A 190 -20.23 5.65 8.81
C PRO A 190 -19.45 4.32 8.88
N ILE A 191 -18.12 4.34 8.77
CA ILE A 191 -17.28 3.15 8.82
C ILE A 191 -17.22 2.60 10.24
N MET A 192 -17.04 3.47 11.24
CA MET A 192 -17.09 3.03 12.65
C MET A 192 -18.46 2.45 13.01
N THR A 193 -19.55 3.04 12.51
CA THR A 193 -20.92 2.53 12.73
C THR A 193 -21.10 1.15 12.12
N LEU A 194 -20.58 0.96 10.90
CA LEU A 194 -20.57 -0.33 10.22
C LEU A 194 -19.81 -1.38 11.04
N TYR A 195 -18.57 -1.10 11.43
CA TYR A 195 -17.74 -2.04 12.18
C TYR A 195 -18.32 -2.39 13.55
N ALA A 196 -18.88 -1.41 14.26
CA ALA A 196 -19.56 -1.66 15.53
C ALA A 196 -20.76 -2.63 15.40
N SER A 197 -21.40 -2.68 14.22
CA SER A 197 -22.52 -3.61 13.95
C SER A 197 -22.08 -5.03 13.60
N ILE A 198 -20.83 -5.21 13.18
CA ILE A 198 -20.28 -6.49 12.70
C ILE A 198 -19.40 -7.17 13.77
N PHE A 199 -18.54 -6.39 14.42
CA PHE A 199 -17.53 -6.90 15.33
C PHE A 199 -17.98 -6.80 16.79
N GLY A 200 -18.68 -7.85 17.24
CA GLY A 200 -19.00 -8.04 18.66
C GLY A 200 -17.80 -8.55 19.48
N ALA A 201 -17.92 -8.52 20.81
CA ALA A 201 -16.87 -8.97 21.72
C ALA A 201 -16.54 -10.46 21.55
N GLU A 202 -17.52 -11.28 21.17
CA GLU A 202 -17.39 -12.71 20.87
C GLU A 202 -16.50 -13.01 19.66
N ARG A 203 -16.23 -12.01 18.81
CA ARG A 203 -15.38 -12.13 17.63
C ARG A 203 -13.97 -11.63 17.88
N MET A 204 -13.68 -11.08 19.06
CA MET A 204 -12.37 -10.55 19.41
C MET A 204 -11.47 -11.65 19.97
N VAL A 205 -10.21 -11.66 19.52
CA VAL A 205 -9.21 -12.63 19.97
C VAL A 205 -7.97 -11.91 20.47
N GLY A 206 -7.60 -12.17 21.72
CA GLY A 206 -6.34 -11.69 22.30
C GLY A 206 -5.18 -12.65 22.00
N PRO A 207 -3.94 -12.25 22.35
CA PRO A 207 -2.71 -12.99 22.01
C PRO A 207 -2.58 -14.35 22.73
N GLY A 208 -3.38 -14.64 23.75
CA GLY A 208 -3.36 -15.92 24.46
C GLY A 208 -2.10 -16.18 25.29
N VAL A 209 -1.22 -15.18 25.43
CA VAL A 209 0.04 -15.25 26.18
C VAL A 209 0.19 -14.03 27.09
N SER A 210 1.07 -14.12 28.09
CA SER A 210 1.35 -13.01 29.01
C SER A 210 2.10 -11.87 28.33
N GLU A 211 1.95 -10.63 28.83
CA GLU A 211 2.72 -9.47 28.33
C GLU A 211 4.23 -9.72 28.35
N LYS A 212 4.72 -10.43 29.36
CA LYS A 212 6.12 -10.84 29.47
C LYS A 212 6.55 -11.72 28.29
N GLU A 213 5.73 -12.70 27.93
CA GLU A 213 6.00 -13.57 26.78
C GLU A 213 5.96 -12.79 25.46
N VAL A 214 5.04 -11.82 25.30
CA VAL A 214 5.01 -10.93 24.13
C VAL A 214 6.34 -10.19 23.99
N VAL A 215 6.84 -9.59 25.07
CA VAL A 215 8.13 -8.88 25.05
C VAL A 215 9.29 -9.81 24.72
N GLU A 216 9.32 -11.02 25.30
CA GLU A 216 10.36 -12.00 25.00
C GLU A 216 10.37 -12.44 23.53
N LEU A 217 9.19 -12.62 22.93
CA LEU A 217 9.04 -12.96 21.51
C LEU A 217 9.41 -11.80 20.60
N LEU A 218 9.04 -10.56 20.97
CA LEU A 218 9.43 -9.36 20.25
C LEU A 218 10.95 -9.21 20.22
N GLU A 219 11.62 -9.32 21.36
CA GLU A 219 13.08 -9.26 21.46
C GLU A 219 13.74 -10.35 20.62
N TYR A 220 13.21 -11.58 20.67
CA TYR A 220 13.69 -12.69 19.86
C TYR A 220 13.52 -12.42 18.36
N GLY A 221 12.36 -11.92 17.94
CA GLY A 221 12.03 -11.51 16.58
C GLY A 221 13.00 -10.47 16.04
N ILE A 222 13.23 -9.40 16.80
CA ILE A 222 14.18 -8.33 16.44
C ILE A 222 15.60 -8.88 16.30
N ARG A 223 16.04 -9.68 17.29
CA ARG A 223 17.40 -10.22 17.33
C ARG A 223 17.70 -11.17 16.16
N HIS A 224 16.74 -12.00 15.78
CA HIS A 224 16.92 -13.05 14.77
C HIS A 224 16.26 -12.72 13.42
N LYS A 225 15.63 -11.55 13.28
CA LYS A 225 14.85 -11.15 12.11
C LYS A 225 13.74 -12.15 11.77
N VAL A 226 13.11 -12.69 12.82
CA VAL A 226 11.97 -13.60 12.72
C VAL A 226 10.70 -12.77 12.63
N PRO A 227 9.82 -13.05 11.66
CA PRO A 227 8.59 -12.30 11.48
C PRO A 227 7.48 -12.69 12.46
N PRO A 228 6.45 -11.83 12.64
CA PRO A 228 6.37 -10.46 12.14
C PRO A 228 6.87 -9.44 13.18
N GLY A 229 7.02 -8.17 12.79
CA GLY A 229 7.35 -7.03 13.65
C GLY A 229 8.82 -6.58 13.62
N TYR A 230 9.76 -7.44 13.22
CA TYR A 230 11.20 -7.06 13.25
C TYR A 230 11.54 -5.92 12.28
N LYS A 231 10.76 -5.75 11.21
CA LYS A 231 10.95 -4.63 10.27
C LYS A 231 10.60 -3.28 10.88
N ASP A 232 9.76 -3.28 11.89
CA ASP A 232 9.24 -2.09 12.55
C ASP A 232 9.93 -1.80 13.90
N ALA A 233 11.07 -2.46 14.15
CA ALA A 233 11.90 -2.29 15.36
C ALA A 233 12.36 -0.85 15.63
N SER A 234 12.41 -0.01 14.60
CA SER A 234 12.78 1.42 14.72
C SER A 234 11.60 2.34 15.09
N LYS A 235 10.36 1.83 15.10
CA LYS A 235 9.17 2.58 15.53
C LYS A 235 9.13 2.70 17.06
N GLY A 236 8.35 3.66 17.56
CA GLY A 236 8.26 3.94 19.01
C GLY A 236 7.73 2.78 19.85
N ASP A 237 7.00 1.85 19.25
CA ASP A 237 6.48 0.61 19.84
C ASP A 237 7.27 -0.64 19.43
N GLN A 238 8.39 -0.46 18.71
CA GLN A 238 9.30 -1.49 18.24
C GLN A 238 8.66 -2.59 17.38
N GLY A 239 7.46 -2.35 16.82
CA GLY A 239 6.75 -3.36 16.02
C GLY A 239 5.95 -4.38 16.85
N VAL A 240 5.69 -4.09 18.14
CA VAL A 240 4.89 -4.98 19.01
C VAL A 240 3.46 -5.21 18.50
N GLY A 241 2.90 -4.27 17.73
CA GLY A 241 1.56 -4.39 17.15
C GLY A 241 1.42 -5.63 16.26
N ASP A 242 2.32 -5.80 15.31
CA ASP A 242 2.38 -6.96 14.42
C ASP A 242 2.52 -8.27 15.20
N VAL A 243 3.33 -8.28 16.26
CA VAL A 243 3.51 -9.44 17.15
C VAL A 243 2.21 -9.79 17.89
N LEU A 244 1.51 -8.80 18.42
CA LEU A 244 0.22 -9.00 19.12
C LEU A 244 -0.86 -9.52 18.17
N ILE A 245 -0.92 -8.99 16.94
CA ILE A 245 -1.81 -9.49 15.89
C ILE A 245 -1.49 -10.94 15.61
N TRP A 246 -0.22 -11.26 15.33
CA TRP A 246 0.21 -12.62 15.01
C TRP A 246 -0.10 -13.64 16.12
N LEU A 247 0.20 -13.30 17.38
CA LEU A 247 -0.11 -14.15 18.53
C LEU A 247 -1.61 -14.40 18.68
N SER A 248 -2.44 -13.41 18.36
CA SER A 248 -3.89 -13.58 18.37
C SER A 248 -4.36 -14.54 17.28
N LEU A 249 -3.75 -14.50 16.09
CA LEU A 249 -4.02 -15.47 15.02
C LEU A 249 -3.58 -16.89 15.40
N LEU A 250 -2.43 -17.03 16.06
CA LEU A 250 -1.97 -18.32 16.58
C LEU A 250 -2.92 -18.87 17.65
N ASN A 251 -3.39 -18.02 18.57
CA ASN A 251 -4.37 -18.39 19.58
C ASN A 251 -5.70 -18.82 18.95
N LEU A 252 -6.14 -18.14 17.89
CA LEU A 252 -7.33 -18.52 17.11
C LEU A 252 -7.15 -19.90 16.47
N GLY A 253 -6.03 -20.12 15.78
CA GLY A 253 -5.72 -21.42 15.18
C GLY A 253 -5.60 -22.54 16.21
N GLU A 254 -5.02 -22.24 17.37
CA GLU A 254 -4.87 -23.20 18.46
C GLU A 254 -6.22 -23.57 19.09
N THR A 255 -7.14 -22.62 19.22
CA THR A 255 -8.45 -22.81 19.84
C THR A 255 -9.43 -23.52 18.89
N HIS A 256 -9.46 -23.13 17.62
CA HIS A 256 -10.47 -23.63 16.66
C HIS A 256 -9.99 -24.80 15.82
N LYS A 257 -8.67 -25.00 15.67
CA LYS A 257 -8.08 -26.07 14.84
C LYS A 257 -8.61 -26.08 13.40
N LYS A 258 -8.77 -24.89 12.82
CA LYS A 258 -9.25 -24.63 11.44
C LYS A 258 -8.19 -23.92 10.61
N ASP A 259 -8.35 -23.97 9.28
CA ASP A 259 -7.56 -23.14 8.37
C ASP A 259 -7.95 -21.66 8.53
N LEU A 260 -7.02 -20.76 8.24
CA LEU A 260 -7.19 -19.32 8.44
C LEU A 260 -6.79 -18.53 7.20
N VAL A 261 -7.66 -17.60 6.82
CA VAL A 261 -7.35 -16.50 5.91
C VAL A 261 -7.13 -15.25 6.73
N PHE A 262 -5.92 -14.69 6.68
CA PHE A 262 -5.62 -13.38 7.22
C PHE A 262 -5.62 -12.35 6.09
N VAL A 263 -6.56 -11.41 6.16
CA VAL A 263 -6.78 -10.35 5.17
C VAL A 263 -5.92 -9.15 5.55
N THR A 264 -4.86 -8.94 4.78
CA THR A 264 -3.91 -7.84 4.99
C THR A 264 -3.52 -7.21 3.66
N GLY A 265 -3.50 -5.88 3.63
CA GLY A 265 -2.93 -5.13 2.52
C GLY A 265 -1.39 -5.08 2.54
N GLU A 266 -0.75 -5.60 3.58
CA GLU A 266 0.69 -5.51 3.78
C GLU A 266 1.49 -6.26 2.70
N GLU A 267 2.59 -5.67 2.24
CA GLU A 267 3.53 -6.26 1.28
C GLU A 267 4.97 -6.25 1.80
N LYS A 268 5.19 -5.94 3.08
CA LYS A 268 6.50 -6.01 3.72
C LYS A 268 7.08 -7.42 3.62
N ALA A 269 8.41 -7.46 3.56
CA ALA A 269 9.18 -8.70 3.62
C ALA A 269 9.01 -9.47 4.96
N ASP A 270 8.34 -8.85 5.93
CA ASP A 270 7.99 -9.43 7.22
C ASP A 270 6.85 -10.45 7.09
N TRP A 271 5.91 -10.24 6.16
CA TRP A 271 4.78 -11.15 5.95
C TRP A 271 4.96 -12.04 4.72
N PHE A 272 5.68 -11.55 3.71
CA PHE A 272 5.87 -12.24 2.43
C PHE A 272 7.34 -12.43 2.06
N VAL A 273 7.64 -13.55 1.41
CA VAL A 273 8.82 -13.67 0.56
C VAL A 273 8.59 -12.82 -0.69
N ARG A 274 9.62 -12.07 -1.10
CA ARG A 274 9.53 -11.11 -2.21
C ARG A 274 10.56 -11.39 -3.28
N SER A 275 10.20 -11.10 -4.53
CA SER A 275 11.12 -11.10 -5.68
C SER A 275 10.74 -9.97 -6.63
N GLY A 276 11.73 -9.20 -7.10
CA GLY A 276 11.49 -8.05 -8.01
C GLY A 276 10.49 -7.03 -7.47
N GLY A 277 10.44 -6.85 -6.14
CA GLY A 277 9.47 -5.95 -5.48
C GLY A 277 8.07 -6.53 -5.27
N ARG A 278 7.74 -7.69 -5.84
CA ARG A 278 6.41 -8.32 -5.73
C ARG A 278 6.39 -9.40 -4.64
N ARG A 279 5.23 -9.60 -3.98
CA ARG A 279 5.00 -10.73 -3.07
C ARG A 279 4.96 -12.03 -3.86
N LEU A 280 5.57 -13.09 -3.31
CA LEU A 280 5.56 -14.43 -3.89
C LEU A 280 4.68 -15.38 -3.08
N TYR A 281 5.03 -15.58 -1.81
CA TYR A 281 4.29 -16.44 -0.89
C TYR A 281 4.51 -15.97 0.55
N PRO A 282 3.62 -16.33 1.51
CA PRO A 282 3.81 -16.02 2.91
C PRO A 282 5.17 -16.50 3.44
N ARG A 283 5.71 -15.81 4.43
CA ARG A 283 6.97 -16.23 5.08
C ARG A 283 6.84 -17.66 5.63
N PRO A 284 7.79 -18.57 5.34
CA PRO A 284 7.72 -19.96 5.79
C PRO A 284 7.70 -20.09 7.32
N GLU A 285 8.30 -19.13 8.03
CA GLU A 285 8.24 -19.04 9.49
C GLU A 285 6.79 -18.96 10.00
N LEU A 286 5.99 -18.09 9.39
CA LEU A 286 4.59 -17.86 9.76
C LEU A 286 3.74 -19.10 9.46
N VAL A 287 3.96 -19.70 8.28
CA VAL A 287 3.22 -20.89 7.84
C VAL A 287 3.53 -22.09 8.74
N ASP A 288 4.80 -22.35 9.05
CA ASP A 288 5.20 -23.44 9.94
C ASP A 288 4.63 -23.24 11.35
N GLU A 289 4.79 -22.04 11.91
CA GLU A 289 4.33 -21.76 13.27
C GLU A 289 2.81 -21.89 13.40
N TYR A 290 2.05 -21.32 12.46
CA TYR A 290 0.60 -21.47 12.43
C TYR A 290 0.19 -22.94 12.34
N ARG A 291 0.80 -23.70 11.41
CA ARG A 291 0.51 -25.12 11.24
C ARG A 291 0.78 -25.92 12.51
N ARG A 292 1.90 -25.68 13.19
CA ARG A 292 2.23 -26.36 14.44
C ARG A 292 1.21 -26.04 15.55
N ARG A 293 0.82 -24.78 15.72
CA ARG A 293 -0.12 -24.35 16.77
C ARG A 293 -1.55 -24.80 16.49
N SER A 294 -1.96 -24.82 15.23
CA SER A 294 -3.30 -25.22 14.78
C SER A 294 -3.49 -26.73 14.62
N GLY A 295 -2.45 -27.55 14.84
CA GLY A 295 -2.54 -29.01 14.70
C GLY A 295 -2.58 -29.49 13.24
N GLY A 296 -1.87 -28.80 12.35
CA GLY A 296 -1.71 -29.19 10.94
C GLY A 296 -2.51 -28.35 9.94
N ARG A 297 -3.14 -27.24 10.37
CA ARG A 297 -3.95 -26.39 9.50
C ARG A 297 -3.12 -25.37 8.74
N SER A 298 -3.71 -24.86 7.67
CA SER A 298 -3.06 -23.99 6.70
C SER A 298 -3.42 -22.53 6.93
N LEU A 299 -2.44 -21.66 6.70
CA LEU A 299 -2.57 -20.21 6.71
C LEU A 299 -2.51 -19.69 5.28
N ARG A 300 -3.46 -18.83 4.92
CA ARG A 300 -3.43 -18.02 3.70
C ARG A 300 -3.41 -16.55 4.08
N LEU A 301 -2.52 -15.79 3.44
CA LEU A 301 -2.56 -14.33 3.47
C LEU A 301 -3.21 -13.87 2.17
N SER A 302 -4.22 -13.01 2.25
CA SER A 302 -4.90 -12.44 1.08
C SER A 302 -5.05 -10.93 1.22
N SER A 303 -5.13 -10.23 0.10
CA SER A 303 -5.54 -8.81 0.14
C SER A 303 -7.05 -8.68 0.28
N LEU A 304 -7.54 -7.47 0.61
CA LEU A 304 -8.97 -7.20 0.67
C LEU A 304 -9.59 -7.29 -0.73
N GLN A 305 -8.88 -6.89 -1.78
CA GLN A 305 -9.34 -7.06 -3.16
C GLN A 305 -9.61 -8.54 -3.49
N GLU A 306 -8.65 -9.44 -3.21
CA GLU A 306 -8.80 -10.88 -3.44
C GLU A 306 -9.97 -11.47 -2.63
N LEU A 307 -10.15 -11.00 -1.38
CA LEU A 307 -11.31 -11.37 -0.56
C LEU A 307 -12.62 -11.05 -1.28
N LEU A 308 -12.74 -9.82 -1.77
CA LEU A 308 -13.96 -9.33 -2.39
C LEU A 308 -14.24 -10.02 -3.74
N GLU A 309 -13.21 -10.31 -4.52
CA GLU A 309 -13.32 -11.03 -5.79
C GLU A 309 -13.88 -12.45 -5.58
N GLU A 310 -13.28 -13.23 -4.69
CA GLU A 310 -13.71 -14.61 -4.42
C GLU A 310 -15.07 -14.69 -3.72
N MET A 311 -15.47 -13.63 -3.01
CA MET A 311 -16.79 -13.51 -2.37
C MET A 311 -17.87 -12.96 -3.31
N GLU A 312 -17.55 -12.79 -4.60
CA GLU A 312 -18.44 -12.30 -5.66
C GLU A 312 -19.02 -10.91 -5.35
N ALA A 313 -18.22 -10.03 -4.74
CA ALA A 313 -18.61 -8.64 -4.50
C ALA A 313 -18.77 -7.86 -5.82
N PRO A 314 -19.53 -6.73 -5.82
CA PRO A 314 -19.66 -5.88 -7.00
C PRO A 314 -18.29 -5.48 -7.60
N GLN A 315 -18.15 -5.56 -8.92
CA GLN A 315 -16.86 -5.28 -9.58
C GLN A 315 -16.35 -3.85 -9.35
N GLU A 316 -17.24 -2.88 -9.20
CA GLU A 316 -16.86 -1.50 -8.86
C GLU A 316 -16.18 -1.45 -7.48
N LEU A 317 -16.78 -2.08 -6.46
CA LEU A 317 -16.20 -2.19 -5.12
C LEU A 317 -14.83 -2.88 -5.14
N VAL A 318 -14.70 -3.98 -5.89
CA VAL A 318 -13.42 -4.68 -6.07
C VAL A 318 -12.37 -3.76 -6.67
N ALA A 319 -12.71 -3.05 -7.76
CA ALA A 319 -11.79 -2.16 -8.44
C ALA A 319 -11.34 -0.99 -7.55
N ASP A 320 -12.25 -0.40 -6.79
CA ASP A 320 -11.93 0.69 -5.86
C ASP A 320 -11.04 0.26 -4.72
N VAL A 321 -11.29 -0.92 -4.14
CA VAL A 321 -10.42 -1.48 -3.10
C VAL A 321 -9.05 -1.79 -3.67
N GLY A 322 -8.97 -2.39 -4.86
CA GLY A 322 -7.69 -2.66 -5.52
C GLY A 322 -6.89 -1.37 -5.80
N ALA A 323 -7.56 -0.29 -6.22
CA ALA A 323 -6.93 1.00 -6.39
C ALA A 323 -6.43 1.59 -5.05
N ALA A 324 -7.23 1.50 -3.99
CA ALA A 324 -6.85 1.96 -2.65
C ALA A 324 -5.65 1.18 -2.08
N GLU A 325 -5.64 -0.15 -2.23
CA GLU A 325 -4.53 -1.03 -1.83
C GLU A 325 -3.25 -0.68 -2.61
N ALA A 326 -3.35 -0.53 -3.93
CA ALA A 326 -2.22 -0.15 -4.76
C ALA A 326 -1.64 1.20 -4.34
N THR A 327 -2.48 2.21 -4.06
CA THR A 327 -2.02 3.50 -3.54
C THR A 327 -1.38 3.37 -2.16
N ALA A 328 -1.98 2.62 -1.23
CA ALA A 328 -1.44 2.42 0.11
C ALA A 328 -0.07 1.71 0.07
N ASN A 329 0.06 0.66 -0.74
CA ASN A 329 1.30 -0.11 -0.88
C ASN A 329 2.37 0.68 -1.61
N SER A 330 1.99 1.52 -2.57
CA SER A 330 2.95 2.40 -3.24
C SER A 330 3.44 3.52 -2.32
N VAL A 331 2.68 3.96 -1.31
CA VAL A 331 3.15 4.89 -0.28
C VAL A 331 4.10 4.21 0.71
N ILE A 332 3.84 2.94 1.07
CA ILE A 332 4.70 2.16 1.99
C ILE A 332 6.01 1.74 1.33
N GLN A 333 5.94 1.29 0.07
CA GLN A 333 7.12 1.03 -0.77
C GLN A 333 7.77 2.34 -1.24
N GLY A 334 7.04 3.45 -1.06
CA GLY A 334 7.37 4.76 -1.55
C GLY A 334 7.55 5.82 -0.46
N ALA A 335 8.70 5.74 0.22
CA ALA A 335 9.65 6.86 0.18
C ALA A 335 10.23 7.05 -1.25
N SER A 336 9.41 6.83 -2.29
CA SER A 336 9.69 6.48 -3.69
C SER A 336 8.35 6.25 -4.42
N SER A 337 7.66 7.34 -4.77
CA SER A 337 6.67 7.47 -5.87
C SER A 337 5.60 6.37 -6.06
N GLY A 338 4.39 6.63 -5.52
CA GLY A 338 3.14 5.92 -5.81
C GLY A 338 2.05 6.80 -6.44
N PRO A 339 0.93 6.24 -6.93
CA PRO A 339 -0.07 6.98 -7.68
C PRO A 339 -1.05 7.69 -6.73
N TYR A 340 -1.26 8.99 -6.97
CA TYR A 340 -2.28 9.79 -6.31
C TYR A 340 -2.95 10.66 -7.36
N ILE A 341 -4.28 10.76 -7.28
CA ILE A 341 -5.05 11.66 -8.13
C ILE A 341 -4.79 13.08 -7.66
N ASN A 342 -4.04 13.84 -8.45
CA ASN A 342 -3.92 15.28 -8.23
C ASN A 342 -4.94 15.96 -9.14
N ILE A 343 -5.68 16.91 -8.58
CA ILE A 343 -6.51 17.84 -9.36
C ILE A 343 -5.91 19.22 -9.15
N SER A 344 -5.28 19.73 -10.21
CA SER A 344 -4.74 21.09 -10.29
C SER A 344 -4.98 21.64 -11.68
N GLY A 345 -5.58 22.83 -11.78
CA GLY A 345 -5.77 23.50 -13.08
C GLY A 345 -6.96 23.03 -13.92
N GLY A 346 -7.84 22.15 -13.41
CA GLY A 346 -8.96 21.59 -14.18
C GLY A 346 -8.65 20.27 -14.90
N THR A 347 -7.47 19.68 -14.67
CA THR A 347 -7.04 18.40 -15.23
C THR A 347 -6.89 17.35 -14.12
N ALA A 348 -7.32 16.12 -14.38
CA ALA A 348 -7.17 14.98 -13.47
C ALA A 348 -5.97 14.12 -13.88
N TYR A 349 -5.04 13.87 -12.96
CA TYR A 349 -3.89 12.98 -13.19
C TYR A 349 -4.18 11.59 -12.61
N VAL A 350 -4.00 10.53 -13.40
CA VAL A 350 -4.03 9.13 -12.93
C VAL A 350 -2.70 8.49 -13.32
N THR A 351 -1.97 7.96 -12.34
CA THR A 351 -0.70 7.25 -12.57
C THR A 351 -0.97 5.75 -12.49
N ILE A 352 -0.72 5.01 -13.57
CA ILE A 352 -0.82 3.53 -13.62
C ILE A 352 0.53 2.98 -14.12
N PRO A 353 1.04 1.83 -13.63
CA PRO A 353 2.32 1.31 -14.10
C PRO A 353 2.24 0.78 -15.54
N ALA A 354 3.19 1.22 -16.36
CA ALA A 354 3.67 0.62 -17.61
C ALA A 354 2.63 0.15 -18.65
N SER A 355 2.07 1.09 -19.41
CA SER A 355 2.11 1.08 -20.89
C SER A 355 1.45 2.37 -21.40
N THR A 356 2.19 3.13 -22.21
CA THR A 356 1.78 4.29 -23.03
C THR A 356 0.49 5.01 -22.61
N THR A 357 0.63 6.10 -21.84
CA THR A 357 -0.49 6.99 -21.49
C THR A 357 -0.83 7.88 -22.68
N THR A 358 -2.07 7.82 -23.17
CA THR A 358 -2.65 8.84 -24.06
C THR A 358 -3.58 9.75 -23.24
N PHE A 359 -3.28 11.05 -23.19
CA PHE A 359 -4.06 12.06 -22.48
C PHE A 359 -5.28 12.51 -23.32
N TYR A 360 -6.46 12.66 -22.70
CA TYR A 360 -7.61 13.32 -23.32
C TYR A 360 -7.93 14.66 -22.61
N GLY A 361 -7.91 15.75 -23.39
CA GLY A 361 -8.42 17.07 -22.97
C GLY A 361 -7.72 18.27 -23.62
N GLY A 362 -8.31 18.83 -24.69
CA GLY A 362 -8.13 20.22 -25.13
C GLY A 362 -6.82 20.61 -25.85
N ALA A 363 -6.83 20.55 -27.19
CA ALA A 363 -5.93 21.26 -28.13
C ALA A 363 -4.40 20.98 -28.03
N SER A 364 -4.03 19.70 -28.05
CA SER A 364 -2.78 19.08 -28.53
C SER A 364 -2.38 17.98 -27.53
N SER A 365 -2.67 16.72 -27.84
CA SER A 365 -2.20 15.58 -27.06
C SER A 365 -0.67 15.54 -27.12
N ARG A 366 0.02 15.92 -26.04
CA ARG A 366 1.48 15.78 -25.95
C ARG A 366 1.82 14.35 -25.51
N PRO A 367 2.73 13.65 -26.20
CA PRO A 367 3.19 12.34 -25.75
C PRO A 367 3.89 12.46 -24.39
N ALA A 368 3.54 11.61 -23.45
CA ALA A 368 4.18 11.59 -22.14
C ALA A 368 4.34 10.15 -21.63
N GLY A 369 5.23 9.96 -20.67
CA GLY A 369 5.46 8.66 -20.08
C GLY A 369 6.52 8.66 -19.00
N ARG A 370 6.98 7.47 -18.67
CA ARG A 370 8.03 7.19 -17.68
C ARG A 370 9.04 6.24 -18.31
N GLU A 371 10.31 6.54 -18.14
CA GLU A 371 11.41 5.66 -18.59
C GLU A 371 12.40 5.42 -17.45
N THR A 372 13.02 4.24 -17.47
CA THR A 372 14.20 3.92 -16.68
C THR A 372 15.29 3.46 -17.63
N PHE A 373 16.47 4.05 -17.52
CA PHE A 373 17.61 3.76 -18.39
C PHE A 373 18.84 3.40 -17.58
N ASP A 374 19.49 2.30 -17.94
CA ASP A 374 20.77 1.90 -17.40
C ASP A 374 21.89 2.69 -18.09
N TYR A 375 22.40 3.73 -17.43
CA TYR A 375 23.37 4.67 -18.02
C TYR A 375 24.79 4.11 -18.07
N SER A 376 25.04 2.90 -17.57
CA SER A 376 26.28 2.16 -17.82
C SER A 376 26.28 1.48 -19.21
N THR A 377 25.11 1.35 -19.83
CA THR A 377 24.94 0.71 -21.14
C THR A 377 24.92 1.73 -22.29
N HIS A 378 25.20 1.27 -23.51
CA HIS A 378 25.08 2.07 -24.75
C HIS A 378 25.82 3.43 -24.71
N ASP A 379 27.00 3.48 -24.07
CA ASP A 379 27.78 4.70 -23.84
C ASP A 379 26.99 5.82 -23.12
N GLY A 380 26.04 5.41 -22.27
CA GLY A 380 25.11 6.28 -21.57
C GLY A 380 24.07 6.92 -22.48
N GLN A 381 23.91 6.47 -23.73
CA GLN A 381 22.98 7.05 -24.71
C GLN A 381 21.70 6.24 -24.84
N MET A 382 20.58 6.94 -24.77
CA MET A 382 19.25 6.40 -24.99
C MET A 382 18.61 7.10 -26.18
N ARG A 383 18.21 6.33 -27.19
CA ARG A 383 17.44 6.83 -28.33
C ARG A 383 15.96 6.54 -28.11
N LEU A 384 15.15 7.58 -28.18
CA LEU A 384 13.71 7.51 -28.00
C LEU A 384 13.01 8.07 -29.24
N GLU A 385 12.20 7.25 -29.88
CA GLU A 385 11.31 7.66 -30.96
C GLU A 385 9.87 7.57 -30.47
N ARG A 386 9.12 8.67 -30.59
CA ARG A 386 7.70 8.76 -30.22
C ARG A 386 7.00 9.68 -31.22
N GLU A 387 5.92 9.20 -31.82
CA GLU A 387 5.14 9.93 -32.83
C GLU A 387 5.97 10.54 -33.97
N GLY A 388 7.01 9.82 -34.42
CA GLY A 388 7.91 10.26 -35.49
C GLY A 388 8.97 11.29 -35.07
N LEU A 389 9.00 11.72 -33.81
CA LEU A 389 10.04 12.58 -33.26
C LEU A 389 11.14 11.73 -32.59
N LEU A 390 12.37 11.91 -33.04
CA LEU A 390 13.55 11.23 -32.49
C LEU A 390 14.28 12.14 -31.49
N PHE A 391 14.58 11.57 -30.31
CA PHE A 391 15.39 12.18 -29.26
C PHE A 391 16.59 11.31 -28.93
N THR A 392 17.75 11.94 -28.77
CA THR A 392 18.95 11.32 -28.21
C THR A 392 19.20 11.92 -26.83
N LEU A 393 18.94 11.12 -25.80
CA LEU A 393 19.27 11.44 -24.41
C LEU A 393 20.63 10.82 -24.10
N ALA A 394 21.45 11.51 -23.31
CA ALA A 394 22.70 10.93 -22.84
C ALA A 394 22.96 11.29 -21.38
N PHE A 395 23.38 10.29 -20.62
CA PHE A 395 23.60 10.39 -19.19
C PHE A 395 25.00 9.91 -18.82
N SER A 396 25.63 10.53 -17.84
CA SER A 396 26.84 10.01 -17.22
C SER A 396 26.80 10.15 -15.70
N LYS A 397 27.56 9.28 -15.04
CA LYS A 397 27.61 9.14 -13.58
C LYS A 397 27.97 10.46 -12.91
N GLY A 398 27.14 10.88 -11.94
CA GLY A 398 27.38 12.07 -11.10
C GLY A 398 27.48 11.70 -9.62
N SER A 399 26.34 11.50 -8.97
CA SER A 399 26.21 11.09 -7.56
C SER A 399 25.00 10.18 -7.32
N ASN A 400 24.79 9.73 -6.07
CA ASN A 400 23.57 9.04 -5.66
C ASN A 400 22.31 9.93 -5.61
N THR A 401 22.45 11.22 -5.91
CA THR A 401 21.35 12.19 -5.93
C THR A 401 21.38 13.12 -7.15
N ALA A 402 22.33 12.93 -8.07
CA ALA A 402 22.48 13.76 -9.25
C ALA A 402 23.10 12.99 -10.42
N ILE A 403 22.68 13.31 -11.64
CA ILE A 403 23.23 12.73 -12.87
C ILE A 403 23.64 13.84 -13.83
N HIS A 404 24.65 13.59 -14.65
CA HIS A 404 24.99 14.51 -15.73
C HIS A 404 24.15 14.19 -16.95
N VAL A 405 23.36 15.15 -17.40
CA VAL A 405 22.72 15.13 -18.73
C VAL A 405 23.71 15.73 -19.71
N VAL A 406 24.07 14.98 -20.75
CA VAL A 406 25.18 15.31 -21.67
C VAL A 406 24.65 15.56 -23.08
N LYS A 407 25.16 16.59 -23.75
CA LYS A 407 24.82 16.90 -25.14
C LYS A 407 25.60 15.98 -26.08
N ARG A 408 24.90 15.30 -26.99
CA ARG A 408 25.49 14.41 -28.01
C ARG A 408 25.05 14.81 -29.42
N SER A 409 25.61 14.13 -30.43
CA SER A 409 25.16 14.28 -31.82
C SER A 409 23.68 13.93 -31.94
N GLY A 410 22.91 14.77 -32.64
CA GLY A 410 21.45 14.66 -32.72
C GLY A 410 20.69 15.55 -31.73
N THR A 411 21.37 16.13 -30.72
CA THR A 411 20.77 17.06 -29.76
C THR A 411 21.12 18.51 -30.09
N ARG A 412 20.13 19.39 -30.22
CA ARG A 412 20.31 20.82 -30.51
C ARG A 412 20.69 21.62 -29.26
N ARG A 413 19.92 21.48 -28.17
CA ARG A 413 20.16 22.12 -26.87
C ARG A 413 19.83 21.16 -25.73
N ILE A 414 20.49 21.34 -24.59
CA ILE A 414 20.09 20.75 -23.31
C ILE A 414 20.01 21.86 -22.27
N ALA A 415 19.15 21.70 -21.26
CA ALA A 415 19.05 22.62 -20.13
C ALA A 415 18.71 21.89 -18.84
N ARG A 416 19.09 22.47 -17.70
CA ARG A 416 18.61 22.09 -16.36
C ARG A 416 17.51 23.05 -15.93
N VAL A 417 16.46 22.50 -15.33
CA VAL A 417 15.33 23.24 -14.78
C VAL A 417 15.30 23.02 -13.26
N LYS A 418 15.48 24.11 -12.50
CA LYS A 418 15.42 24.11 -11.03
C LYS A 418 14.05 24.63 -10.59
N ASN A 419 13.45 24.00 -9.57
CA ASN A 419 12.25 24.48 -8.86
C ASN A 419 11.10 24.98 -9.77
N TYR A 420 10.44 24.08 -10.49
CA TYR A 420 9.24 24.40 -11.30
C TYR A 420 7.98 23.80 -10.69
N ALA A 421 6.85 24.51 -10.80
CA ALA A 421 5.55 23.95 -10.47
C ALA A 421 4.96 23.15 -11.65
N SER A 422 4.23 22.08 -11.37
CA SER A 422 3.55 21.31 -12.43
C SER A 422 2.54 22.21 -13.16
N GLY A 423 2.67 22.33 -14.49
CA GLY A 423 1.86 23.22 -15.34
C GLY A 423 2.46 24.61 -15.62
N GLU A 424 3.62 24.95 -15.08
CA GLU A 424 4.32 26.20 -15.40
C GLU A 424 4.89 26.16 -16.83
N ALA A 425 4.56 27.16 -17.66
CA ALA A 425 5.07 27.25 -19.02
C ALA A 425 6.53 27.71 -19.00
N ILE A 426 7.44 26.82 -19.41
CA ILE A 426 8.88 27.10 -19.47
C ILE A 426 9.26 27.52 -20.88
N SER A 427 10.18 28.48 -21.00
CA SER A 427 10.87 28.78 -22.25
C SER A 427 12.31 28.30 -22.15
N ILE A 428 12.75 27.50 -23.12
CA ILE A 428 14.13 27.01 -23.17
C ILE A 428 15.10 28.16 -23.47
N GLU A 429 14.63 29.24 -24.09
CA GLU A 429 15.38 30.47 -24.36
C GLU A 429 15.75 31.22 -23.08
N SER A 430 14.97 31.08 -22.00
CA SER A 430 15.29 31.69 -20.70
C SER A 430 16.22 30.84 -19.83
N LEU A 431 16.60 29.65 -20.30
CA LEU A 431 17.48 28.75 -19.57
C LEU A 431 18.90 28.80 -20.12
N ASP A 432 19.88 28.53 -19.27
CA ASP A 432 21.24 28.31 -19.74
C ASP A 432 21.31 26.99 -20.52
N THR A 433 21.73 27.09 -21.79
CA THR A 433 21.93 25.95 -22.71
C THR A 433 23.34 25.92 -23.29
N THR A 434 24.28 26.67 -22.69
CA THR A 434 25.64 26.86 -23.23
C THR A 434 26.58 25.70 -22.91
N SER A 435 26.30 24.95 -21.84
CA SER A 435 27.15 23.84 -21.41
C SER A 435 26.91 22.57 -22.25
N GLY A 436 27.99 21.80 -22.45
CA GLY A 436 27.91 20.45 -23.02
C GLY A 436 27.34 19.42 -22.05
N HIS A 437 27.19 19.76 -20.77
CA HIS A 437 26.53 18.92 -19.76
C HIS A 437 25.92 19.74 -18.62
N TYR A 438 24.85 19.22 -18.02
CA TYR A 438 24.26 19.78 -16.80
C TYR A 438 24.11 18.69 -15.73
N THR A 439 24.49 19.01 -14.50
CA THR A 439 24.24 18.15 -13.33
C THR A 439 22.82 18.38 -12.83
N VAL A 440 21.95 17.38 -12.95
CA VAL A 440 20.53 17.46 -12.60
C VAL A 440 20.27 16.56 -11.40
N HIS A 441 19.64 17.10 -10.36
CA HIS A 441 19.38 16.36 -9.12
C HIS A 441 18.05 15.63 -9.15
N VAL A 442 17.89 14.60 -8.30
CA VAL A 442 16.59 13.98 -8.05
C VAL A 442 15.59 15.05 -7.61
N GLY A 443 14.41 15.05 -8.23
CA GLY A 443 13.36 16.04 -8.06
C GLY A 443 13.40 17.19 -9.06
N GLU A 444 14.54 17.44 -9.72
CA GLU A 444 14.71 18.49 -10.73
C GLU A 444 14.39 18.01 -12.15
N GLY A 445 14.35 18.97 -13.07
CA GLY A 445 14.00 18.72 -14.47
C GLY A 445 15.15 18.97 -15.42
N PHE A 446 15.06 18.38 -16.61
CA PHE A 446 15.96 18.66 -17.72
C PHE A 446 15.19 18.73 -19.03
N LEU A 447 15.74 19.50 -19.97
CA LEU A 447 15.22 19.65 -21.32
C LEU A 447 16.24 19.11 -22.32
N VAL A 448 15.76 18.44 -23.36
CA VAL A 448 16.54 18.04 -24.53
C VAL A 448 15.77 18.47 -25.78
N GLU A 449 16.31 19.42 -26.52
CA GLU A 449 15.76 19.86 -27.80
C GLU A 449 16.42 19.08 -28.95
N ASN A 450 15.62 18.50 -29.84
CA ASN A 450 16.13 17.80 -31.02
C ASN A 450 16.42 18.78 -32.18
N GLN A 451 16.91 18.28 -33.32
CA GLN A 451 17.23 19.13 -34.48
C GLN A 451 15.99 19.79 -35.12
N GLU A 452 14.82 19.20 -34.93
CA GLU A 452 13.55 19.67 -35.47
C GLU A 452 12.89 20.73 -34.57
N GLY A 453 13.48 21.04 -33.40
CA GLY A 453 12.99 22.04 -32.45
C GLY A 453 11.92 21.51 -31.49
N ALA A 454 11.66 20.21 -31.46
CA ALA A 454 10.83 19.59 -30.44
C ALA A 454 11.61 19.44 -29.13
N VAL A 455 10.93 19.56 -27.99
CA VAL A 455 11.56 19.53 -26.67
C VAL A 455 11.07 18.34 -25.84
N PHE A 456 12.00 17.48 -25.46
CA PHE A 456 11.80 16.45 -24.45
C PHE A 456 12.02 17.07 -23.08
N ALA A 457 10.96 17.22 -22.31
CA ALA A 457 10.97 17.77 -20.96
C ALA A 457 10.81 16.62 -19.97
N ALA A 458 11.74 16.48 -19.02
CA ALA A 458 11.74 15.34 -18.11
C ALA A 458 12.06 15.72 -16.67
N ARG A 459 11.55 14.94 -15.72
CA ARG A 459 11.78 15.06 -14.28
C ARG A 459 12.43 13.80 -13.73
N ILE A 460 13.59 13.95 -13.10
CA ILE A 460 14.29 12.82 -12.49
C ILE A 460 13.63 12.52 -11.15
N PHE A 461 13.18 11.28 -10.95
CA PHE A 461 12.65 10.83 -9.65
C PHE A 461 13.49 9.73 -9.01
N GLY A 462 14.44 9.13 -9.73
CA GLY A 462 15.32 8.11 -9.18
C GLY A 462 16.67 8.03 -9.88
N ILE A 463 17.72 7.82 -9.09
CA ILE A 463 19.07 7.51 -9.55
C ILE A 463 19.60 6.36 -8.69
N LYS A 464 20.12 5.30 -9.32
CA LYS A 464 20.85 4.20 -8.69
C LYS A 464 22.28 4.21 -9.22
N ASP A 465 23.25 4.06 -8.32
CA ASP A 465 24.68 4.05 -8.63
C ASP A 465 25.32 2.78 -8.05
N ASP A 466 25.87 1.93 -8.91
CA ASP A 466 26.42 0.63 -8.53
C ASP A 466 27.66 0.76 -7.63
N THR A 467 28.48 1.78 -7.86
CA THR A 467 29.67 2.11 -7.05
C THR A 467 29.31 2.56 -5.63
N ARG A 468 28.01 2.74 -5.33
CA ARG A 468 27.49 3.21 -4.04
C ARG A 468 26.48 2.26 -3.42
N GLY A 469 26.47 0.99 -3.86
CA GLY A 469 25.71 -0.09 -3.24
C GLY A 469 24.33 -0.34 -3.84
N ALA A 470 24.02 0.23 -5.01
CA ALA A 470 22.90 -0.23 -5.81
C ALA A 470 23.32 -1.41 -6.71
N ASP A 471 22.37 -2.21 -7.16
CA ASP A 471 22.68 -3.36 -8.01
C ASP A 471 22.94 -2.98 -9.49
N ARG A 472 22.62 -1.73 -9.88
CA ARG A 472 22.70 -1.20 -11.26
C ARG A 472 22.88 0.32 -11.29
N ASP A 473 23.38 0.82 -12.43
CA ASP A 473 23.53 2.24 -12.76
C ASP A 473 22.30 2.77 -13.51
N GLU A 474 21.22 3.12 -12.81
CA GLU A 474 19.94 3.48 -13.42
C GLU A 474 19.54 4.94 -13.18
N VAL A 475 18.98 5.59 -14.20
CA VAL A 475 18.26 6.86 -14.07
C VAL A 475 16.79 6.64 -14.43
N SER A 476 15.89 7.15 -13.61
CA SER A 476 14.44 7.05 -13.82
C SER A 476 13.80 8.43 -13.84
N PHE A 477 12.99 8.68 -14.86
CA PHE A 477 12.37 9.99 -15.09
C PHE A 477 10.99 9.89 -15.73
N ASP A 478 10.13 10.84 -15.38
CA ASP A 478 8.88 11.13 -16.09
C ASP A 478 9.19 12.11 -17.23
N TYR A 479 8.46 12.06 -18.35
CA TYR A 479 8.68 12.93 -19.50
C TYR A 479 7.41 13.36 -20.21
N VAL A 480 7.49 14.52 -20.88
CA VAL A 480 6.52 15.06 -21.83
C VAL A 480 7.29 15.52 -23.09
N ILE A 481 6.75 15.21 -24.27
CA ILE A 481 7.26 15.67 -25.56
C ILE A 481 6.45 16.88 -25.99
N ASN A 482 7.15 18.00 -26.18
CA ASN A 482 6.58 19.26 -26.61
C ASN A 482 6.92 19.48 -28.09
N PRO A 483 5.92 19.53 -28.99
CA PRO A 483 6.16 19.78 -30.41
C PRO A 483 6.85 21.13 -30.67
N PRO A 484 7.53 21.30 -31.82
CA PRO A 484 8.21 22.54 -32.16
C PRO A 484 7.28 23.75 -32.10
N GLY A 485 7.72 24.83 -31.47
CA GLY A 485 6.96 26.09 -31.36
C GLY A 485 5.81 26.09 -30.34
N THR A 486 5.65 25.03 -29.55
CA THR A 486 4.67 24.98 -28.45
C THR A 486 5.29 25.42 -27.12
N SER A 487 4.46 25.87 -26.17
CA SER A 487 4.91 26.11 -24.80
C SER A 487 5.44 24.81 -24.18
N ILE A 488 6.57 24.88 -23.48
CA ILE A 488 7.18 23.71 -22.86
C ILE A 488 6.46 23.44 -21.54
N VAL A 489 5.86 22.27 -21.46
CA VAL A 489 5.24 21.75 -20.24
C VAL A 489 6.18 20.70 -19.64
N MET A 490 6.47 20.83 -18.35
CA MET A 490 7.20 19.83 -17.58
C MET A 490 6.25 18.75 -17.04
N PRO A 491 6.72 17.49 -16.90
CA PRO A 491 5.96 16.40 -16.28
C PRO A 491 5.67 16.62 -14.79
#